data_AF-A0A6L8GIJ3-F1
#
_entry.id   AF-A0A6L8GIJ3-F1
#
_cell.length_a   1.000
_cell.length_b   1.000
_cell.length_c   1.000
_cell.angle_alpha   90.00
_cell.angle_beta   90.00
_cell.angle_gamma   90.00
#
_symmetry.space_group_name_H-M   'P 1'
#
loop_
_entity.id
_entity.type
_entity.pdbx_description
1 polymer ?
#
loop_
_entity_poly.entity_id
_entity_poly.type
_entity_poly.pdbx_seq_one_letter_code
_entity_poly.pdbx_strand_id
1 'polypeptide(L)'
;MDDYVGGSVLAEAALGGLAPRTAGAVAEVQAIVSRTYALANRQRHAHEGFDLCATTHCQVYRPLSAWPADSARLAANAAQSTSGAVITYADRPINAVFHADCGGHTSPAATAWRGDNPPYLRGLPDGYCVREGTTPWRAEVTLSDLRSALNRSDATSIGRRLDAVEVTEKDAAGRAVRVTLHGARTVAVRGEQVRSAINAGLGEHAIRSTRFTVRRSGRALLFEGRGFGHGIGLCQTGTVARARSGHSPLDIIAHYYPGTAVTDFHALL
;
A
#
# COMPACT_ATOMS: atom_id res chain seq x y z
N MET A 1 -2.23 19.71 12.02
CA MET A 1 -1.90 18.88 10.83
C MET A 1 -0.49 18.34 10.94
N ASP A 2 0.53 19.17 11.17
CA ASP A 2 1.92 18.70 11.19
C ASP A 2 2.23 17.71 12.32
N ASP A 3 1.61 17.84 13.50
CA ASP A 3 1.72 16.81 14.57
C ASP A 3 1.16 15.44 14.13
N TYR A 4 0.04 15.46 13.41
CA TYR A 4 -0.55 14.25 12.83
C TYR A 4 0.40 13.64 11.79
N VAL A 5 0.91 14.46 10.87
CA VAL A 5 1.86 14.05 9.84
C VAL A 5 3.11 13.45 10.46
N GLY A 6 3.70 14.09 11.47
CA GLY A 6 4.88 13.56 12.17
C GLY A 6 4.62 12.20 12.81
N GLY A 7 3.47 12.02 13.46
CA GLY A 7 3.07 10.73 14.03
C GLY A 7 2.85 9.64 12.98
N SER A 8 2.30 9.99 11.82
CA SER A 8 2.11 9.07 10.70
C SER A 8 3.41 8.70 9.97
N VAL A 9 4.40 9.60 9.89
CA VAL A 9 5.71 9.31 9.29
C VAL A 9 6.38 8.12 9.94
N LEU A 10 6.47 8.09 11.28
CA LEU A 10 7.12 7.00 12.01
C LEU A 10 6.29 5.73 12.06
N ALA A 11 4.96 5.87 12.04
CA ALA A 11 4.06 4.72 12.04
C ALA A 11 4.09 3.95 10.71
N GLU A 12 4.38 4.64 9.61
CA GLU A 12 4.33 4.08 8.26
C GLU A 12 5.71 3.76 7.69
N ALA A 13 6.73 4.59 7.92
CA ALA A 13 8.05 4.42 7.33
C ALA A 13 9.06 3.84 8.32
N ALA A 14 9.72 2.75 7.90
CA ALA A 14 10.84 2.17 8.63
C ALA A 14 12.11 3.03 8.43
N LEU A 15 12.35 3.99 9.34
CA LEU A 15 13.52 4.88 9.30
C LEU A 15 14.74 4.33 10.06
N GLY A 16 14.56 3.31 10.89
CA GLY A 16 15.62 2.73 11.71
C GLY A 16 16.75 2.11 10.87
N GLY A 17 18.00 2.37 11.27
CA GLY A 17 19.20 1.83 10.60
C GLY A 17 19.57 2.53 9.28
N LEU A 18 18.83 3.55 8.84
CA LEU A 18 19.19 4.35 7.69
C LEU A 18 20.23 5.41 8.05
N ALA A 19 21.13 5.74 7.11
CA ALA A 19 22.02 6.87 7.26
C ALA A 19 21.22 8.18 7.40
N PRO A 20 21.67 9.16 8.21
CA PRO A 20 20.87 10.35 8.55
C PRO A 20 20.29 11.10 7.33
N ARG A 21 21.08 11.25 6.26
CA ARG A 21 20.62 11.90 5.02
C ARG A 21 19.49 11.12 4.34
N THR A 22 19.63 9.79 4.25
CA THR A 22 18.59 8.92 3.69
C THR A 22 17.35 8.93 4.57
N ALA A 23 17.50 8.84 5.89
CA ALA A 23 16.39 8.86 6.84
C ALA A 23 15.59 10.17 6.73
N GLY A 24 16.28 11.31 6.62
CA GLY A 24 15.67 12.62 6.38
C GLY A 24 14.87 12.67 5.08
N ALA A 25 15.47 12.27 3.95
CA ALA A 25 14.77 12.28 2.66
C ALA A 25 13.55 11.36 2.64
N VAL A 26 13.63 10.15 3.23
CA VAL A 26 12.48 9.23 3.34
C VAL A 26 11.39 9.83 4.23
N ALA A 27 11.75 10.46 5.34
CA ALA A 27 10.81 11.12 6.24
C ALA A 27 10.08 12.29 5.57
N GLU A 28 10.78 13.11 4.76
CA GLU A 28 10.18 14.21 4.01
C GLU A 28 9.20 13.71 2.93
N VAL A 29 9.58 12.67 2.17
CA VAL A 29 8.68 12.02 1.20
C VAL A 29 7.43 11.49 1.91
N GLN A 30 7.61 10.77 3.02
CA GLN A 30 6.47 10.22 3.76
C GLN A 30 5.61 11.34 4.36
N ALA A 31 6.20 12.45 4.81
CA ALA A 31 5.45 13.59 5.35
C ALA A 31 4.52 14.21 4.30
N ILE A 32 5.05 14.50 3.11
CA ILE A 32 4.28 15.06 1.98
C ILE A 32 3.17 14.10 1.55
N VAL A 33 3.48 12.81 1.40
CA VAL A 33 2.49 11.78 1.04
C VAL A 33 1.39 11.65 2.08
N SER A 34 1.74 11.59 3.36
CA SER A 34 0.80 11.48 4.48
C SER A 34 -0.13 12.68 4.55
N ARG A 35 0.43 13.90 4.44
CA ARG A 35 -0.35 15.15 4.42
C ARG A 35 -1.32 15.18 3.24
N THR A 36 -0.85 14.81 2.06
CA THR A 36 -1.67 14.78 0.84
C THR A 36 -2.80 13.76 0.97
N TYR A 37 -2.50 12.54 1.42
CA TYR A 37 -3.50 11.49 1.62
C TYR A 37 -4.56 11.94 2.63
N ALA A 38 -4.13 12.55 3.73
CA ALA A 38 -5.03 13.02 4.77
C ALA A 38 -5.98 14.11 4.28
N LEU A 39 -5.48 15.05 3.48
CA LEU A 39 -6.29 16.11 2.87
C LEU A 39 -7.25 15.57 1.80
N ALA A 40 -6.81 14.64 0.96
CA ALA A 40 -7.64 14.05 -0.09
C ALA A 40 -8.74 13.11 0.44
N ASN A 41 -8.56 12.56 1.64
CA ASN A 41 -9.48 11.60 2.26
C ASN A 41 -10.16 12.13 3.53
N ARG A 42 -10.25 13.46 3.71
CA ARG A 42 -11.02 14.04 4.83
C ARG A 42 -12.47 13.55 4.79
N GLN A 43 -13.10 13.47 5.97
CA GLN A 43 -14.49 13.06 6.15
C GLN A 43 -14.80 11.60 5.77
N ARG A 44 -13.78 10.77 5.52
CA ARG A 44 -13.97 9.34 5.17
C ARG A 44 -14.71 8.57 6.26
N HIS A 45 -14.53 8.97 7.52
CA HIS A 45 -15.22 8.43 8.69
C HIS A 45 -16.11 9.48 9.37
N ALA A 46 -16.64 10.47 8.61
CA ALA A 46 -17.45 11.55 9.19
C ALA A 46 -18.66 11.03 9.99
N HIS A 47 -19.23 9.91 9.57
CA HIS A 47 -20.32 9.21 10.26
C HIS A 47 -19.90 8.57 11.60
N GLU A 48 -18.59 8.37 11.82
CA GLU A 48 -17.99 7.84 13.05
C GLU A 48 -17.35 8.94 13.90
N GLY A 49 -17.41 10.21 13.46
CA GLY A 49 -16.92 11.37 14.21
C GLY A 49 -15.44 11.71 14.05
N PHE A 50 -14.74 11.09 13.10
CA PHE A 50 -13.32 11.38 12.80
C PHE A 50 -13.05 11.40 11.29
N ASP A 51 -11.96 12.03 10.84
CA ASP A 51 -11.62 12.10 9.42
C ASP A 51 -11.02 10.78 8.89
N LEU A 52 -10.05 10.20 9.62
CA LEU A 52 -9.25 9.03 9.23
C LEU A 52 -9.02 8.10 10.43
N CYS A 53 -9.07 6.78 10.22
CA CYS A 53 -8.72 5.82 11.27
C CYS A 53 -7.19 5.62 11.39
N ALA A 54 -6.69 5.29 12.58
CA ALA A 54 -5.26 5.10 12.87
C ALA A 54 -4.71 3.71 12.49
N THR A 55 -5.30 3.04 11.49
CA THR A 55 -4.96 1.68 11.06
C THR A 55 -4.59 1.66 9.58
N THR A 56 -4.15 0.51 9.07
CA THR A 56 -3.84 0.26 7.66
C THR A 56 -5.05 0.48 6.72
N HIS A 57 -6.27 0.63 7.26
CA HIS A 57 -7.45 1.00 6.49
C HIS A 57 -7.41 2.47 5.98
N CYS A 58 -6.76 3.38 6.71
CA CYS A 58 -6.57 4.76 6.28
C CYS A 58 -5.09 5.10 6.26
N GLN A 59 -4.55 5.40 7.43
CA GLN A 59 -3.13 5.64 7.65
C GLN A 59 -2.84 5.37 9.13
N VAL A 60 -1.81 4.60 9.41
CA VAL A 60 -1.37 4.33 10.77
C VAL A 60 -0.90 5.65 11.40
N TYR A 61 -1.37 5.91 12.61
CA TYR A 61 -0.96 7.06 13.39
C TYR A 61 -0.62 6.62 14.80
N ARG A 62 0.52 7.11 15.31
CA ARG A 62 0.88 7.06 16.73
C ARG A 62 1.46 8.41 17.10
N PRO A 63 1.12 8.97 18.28
CA PRO A 63 1.66 10.26 18.69
C PRO A 63 3.18 10.20 18.79
N LEU A 64 3.87 11.32 18.51
CA LEU A 64 5.33 11.40 18.54
C LEU A 64 5.93 10.98 19.89
N SER A 65 5.20 11.19 21.00
CA SER A 65 5.58 10.76 22.35
C SER A 65 5.66 9.23 22.53
N ALA A 66 5.09 8.45 21.62
CA ALA A 66 5.19 6.98 21.62
C ALA A 66 6.50 6.46 21.01
N TRP A 67 7.38 7.34 20.53
CA TRP A 67 8.60 6.99 19.81
C TRP A 67 9.86 7.47 20.54
N PRO A 68 11.03 6.84 20.31
CA PRO A 68 12.31 7.34 20.79
C PRO A 68 12.54 8.80 20.35
N ALA A 69 13.13 9.61 21.24
CA ALA A 69 13.25 11.06 21.06
C ALA A 69 13.93 11.48 19.75
N ASP A 70 14.96 10.73 19.31
CA ASP A 70 15.66 11.04 18.07
C ASP A 70 14.81 10.78 16.82
N SER A 71 14.07 9.67 16.80
CA SER A 71 13.11 9.36 15.74
C SER A 71 11.96 10.37 15.72
N ALA A 72 11.43 10.73 16.90
CA ALA A 72 10.40 11.75 17.04
C ALA A 72 10.86 13.11 16.48
N ARG A 73 12.09 13.52 16.80
CA ARG A 73 12.70 14.76 16.30
C ARG A 73 12.89 14.73 14.78
N LEU A 74 13.36 13.61 14.23
CA LEU A 74 13.50 13.44 12.78
C LEU A 74 12.16 13.63 12.05
N ALA A 75 11.11 12.96 12.55
CA ALA A 75 9.79 13.03 11.93
C ALA A 75 9.13 14.41 12.10
N ALA A 76 9.28 15.05 13.27
CA ALA A 76 8.82 16.42 13.50
C ALA A 76 9.51 17.40 12.54
N ASN A 77 10.84 17.29 12.40
CA ASN A 77 11.60 18.14 11.48
C ASN A 77 11.16 17.95 10.03
N ALA A 78 10.93 16.71 9.59
CA ALA A 78 10.45 16.43 8.24
C ALA A 78 9.02 16.95 8.00
N ALA A 79 8.14 16.84 8.99
CA ALA A 79 6.79 17.40 8.92
C ALA A 79 6.85 18.94 8.81
N GLN A 80 7.72 19.58 9.59
CA GLN A 80 7.88 21.03 9.61
C GLN A 80 8.59 21.58 8.36
N SER A 81 9.67 20.94 7.90
CA SER A 81 10.41 21.36 6.69
C SER A 81 9.57 21.23 5.42
N THR A 82 8.56 20.35 5.43
CA THR A 82 7.60 20.15 4.34
C THR A 82 6.22 20.73 4.66
N SER A 83 6.11 21.65 5.62
CA SER A 83 4.82 22.23 5.99
C SER A 83 4.13 22.87 4.77
N GLY A 84 2.83 22.68 4.65
CA GLY A 84 2.05 23.09 3.47
C GLY A 84 2.23 22.24 2.22
N ALA A 85 3.36 21.53 2.04
CA ALA A 85 3.63 20.79 0.81
C ALA A 85 2.69 19.58 0.62
N VAL A 86 2.01 19.56 -0.53
CA VAL A 86 1.06 18.51 -0.95
C VAL A 86 1.25 18.14 -2.42
N ILE A 87 0.88 16.92 -2.79
CA ILE A 87 0.95 16.42 -4.16
C ILE A 87 -0.39 16.69 -4.85
N THR A 88 -0.37 17.44 -5.96
CA THR A 88 -1.58 17.87 -6.67
C THR A 88 -1.62 17.40 -8.11
N TYR A 89 -2.83 17.19 -8.61
CA TYR A 89 -3.13 16.95 -10.01
C TYR A 89 -4.40 17.72 -10.37
N ALA A 90 -4.33 18.57 -11.41
CA ALA A 90 -5.40 19.51 -11.75
C ALA A 90 -5.85 20.34 -10.51
N ASP A 91 -4.87 20.97 -9.85
CA ASP A 91 -5.01 21.87 -8.69
C ASP A 91 -5.73 21.28 -7.47
N ARG A 92 -5.84 19.94 -7.40
CA ARG A 92 -6.43 19.23 -6.27
C ARG A 92 -5.46 18.23 -5.65
N PRO A 93 -5.41 18.09 -4.32
CA PRO A 93 -4.64 17.02 -3.68
C PRO A 93 -5.02 15.64 -4.23
N ILE A 94 -4.02 14.83 -4.58
CA ILE A 94 -4.26 13.49 -5.09
C ILE A 94 -4.57 12.50 -3.96
N ASN A 95 -5.21 11.39 -4.28
CA ASN A 95 -5.21 10.23 -3.40
C ASN A 95 -3.81 9.58 -3.39
N ALA A 96 -2.92 10.09 -2.53
CA ALA A 96 -1.51 9.70 -2.44
C ALA A 96 -1.30 8.36 -1.72
N VAL A 97 -1.79 7.27 -2.32
CA VAL A 97 -1.70 5.92 -1.77
C VAL A 97 -0.26 5.38 -1.81
N PHE A 98 0.13 4.64 -0.79
CA PHE A 98 1.48 4.08 -0.66
C PHE A 98 1.44 2.68 -0.02
N HIS A 99 2.52 1.93 -0.18
CA HIS A 99 2.63 0.56 0.32
C HIS A 99 4.08 0.19 0.63
N ALA A 100 4.27 -0.87 1.43
CA ALA A 100 5.58 -1.31 1.88
C ALA A 100 6.52 -1.68 0.72
N ASP A 101 6.11 -2.61 -0.14
CA ASP A 101 6.98 -3.17 -1.19
C ASP A 101 6.19 -3.53 -2.44
N CYS A 102 6.54 -2.95 -3.59
CA CYS A 102 5.84 -3.15 -4.85
C CYS A 102 6.13 -4.52 -5.50
N GLY A 103 7.21 -5.19 -5.11
CA GLY A 103 7.75 -6.38 -5.75
C GLY A 103 8.59 -6.06 -7.00
N GLY A 104 8.98 -4.80 -7.20
CA GLY A 104 9.75 -4.33 -8.36
C GLY A 104 8.92 -3.72 -9.50
N HIS A 105 7.60 -3.61 -9.33
CA HIS A 105 6.72 -2.91 -10.27
C HIS A 105 5.45 -2.47 -9.53
N THR A 106 5.06 -1.20 -9.64
CA THR A 106 3.79 -0.69 -9.09
C THR A 106 2.63 -0.96 -10.05
N SER A 107 1.41 -0.97 -9.57
CA SER A 107 0.22 -1.32 -10.35
C SER A 107 -0.68 -0.13 -10.60
N PRO A 108 -1.47 -0.17 -11.69
CA PRO A 108 -2.57 0.76 -11.89
C PRO A 108 -3.59 0.68 -10.73
N ALA A 109 -4.27 1.79 -10.43
CA ALA A 109 -5.37 1.80 -9.46
C ALA A 109 -6.45 0.74 -9.76
N ALA A 110 -6.75 0.54 -11.05
CA ALA A 110 -7.72 -0.44 -11.56
C ALA A 110 -7.45 -1.89 -11.13
N THR A 111 -6.18 -2.22 -10.84
CA THR A 111 -5.79 -3.56 -10.42
C THR A 111 -6.44 -3.93 -9.08
N ALA A 112 -6.47 -2.99 -8.12
CA ALA A 112 -6.99 -3.26 -6.78
C ALA A 112 -8.41 -2.72 -6.56
N TRP A 113 -8.76 -1.58 -7.16
CA TRP A 113 -9.98 -0.85 -6.82
C TRP A 113 -10.94 -0.69 -8.00
N ARG A 114 -12.23 -0.53 -7.67
CA ARG A 114 -13.25 -0.09 -8.64
C ARG A 114 -13.24 1.44 -8.70
N GLY A 115 -13.62 1.99 -9.85
CA GLY A 115 -13.83 3.43 -10.01
C GLY A 115 -12.66 4.11 -10.69
N ASP A 116 -12.29 5.27 -10.18
CA ASP A 116 -11.35 6.20 -10.80
C ASP A 116 -9.96 5.58 -11.01
N ASN A 117 -9.43 5.80 -12.21
CA ASN A 117 -8.10 5.38 -12.62
C ASN A 117 -7.29 6.61 -13.01
N PRO A 118 -6.83 7.39 -12.02
CA PRO A 118 -6.13 8.62 -12.31
C PRO A 118 -4.83 8.34 -13.07
N PRO A 119 -4.45 9.21 -14.04
CA PRO A 119 -3.23 9.02 -14.83
C PRO A 119 -1.95 8.92 -14.02
N TYR A 120 -1.92 9.54 -12.83
CA TYR A 120 -0.81 9.49 -11.88
C TYR A 120 -0.71 8.17 -11.09
N LEU A 121 -1.69 7.25 -11.18
CA LEU A 121 -1.63 5.90 -10.60
C LEU A 121 -1.70 4.83 -11.71
N ARG A 122 -0.76 4.90 -12.66
CA ARG A 122 -0.73 4.05 -13.87
C ARG A 122 0.11 2.77 -13.77
N GLY A 123 0.85 2.58 -12.67
CA GLY A 123 1.82 1.48 -12.52
C GLY A 123 3.10 1.69 -13.33
N LEU A 124 4.25 1.40 -12.71
CA LEU A 124 5.58 1.69 -13.25
C LEU A 124 6.60 0.62 -12.81
N PRO A 125 7.59 0.28 -13.65
CA PRO A 125 8.74 -0.51 -13.21
C PRO A 125 9.52 0.21 -12.10
N ASP A 126 9.94 -0.54 -11.10
CA ASP A 126 10.70 -0.02 -9.95
C ASP A 126 11.99 -0.82 -9.74
N GLY A 127 12.99 -0.52 -10.58
CA GLY A 127 14.30 -1.17 -10.51
C GLY A 127 15.06 -0.89 -9.21
N TYR A 128 14.71 0.18 -8.49
CA TYR A 128 15.32 0.51 -7.20
C TYR A 128 14.78 -0.40 -6.09
N CYS A 129 13.47 -0.67 -6.06
CA CYS A 129 12.91 -1.70 -5.20
C CYS A 129 13.51 -3.08 -5.46
N VAL A 130 13.77 -3.44 -6.73
CA VAL A 130 14.43 -4.72 -7.06
C VAL A 130 15.83 -4.81 -6.46
N ARG A 131 16.63 -3.74 -6.53
CA ARG A 131 18.00 -3.70 -6.02
C ARG A 131 18.09 -3.86 -4.50
N GLU A 132 17.09 -3.41 -3.76
CA GLU A 132 17.01 -3.61 -2.29
C GLU A 132 16.63 -5.03 -1.88
N GLY A 133 16.26 -5.88 -2.84
CA GLY A 133 15.77 -7.23 -2.56
C GLY A 133 14.29 -7.19 -2.17
N THR A 134 13.42 -7.33 -3.16
CA THR A 134 11.96 -7.43 -2.95
C THR A 134 11.64 -8.52 -1.94
N THR A 135 10.66 -8.29 -1.08
CA THR A 135 10.21 -9.20 -0.02
C THR A 135 9.54 -10.44 -0.62
N PRO A 136 10.19 -11.63 -0.62
CA PRO A 136 9.50 -12.85 -0.98
C PRO A 136 8.60 -13.28 0.18
N TRP A 137 7.52 -13.99 -0.12
CA TRP A 137 6.67 -14.58 0.90
C TRP A 137 6.04 -15.88 0.40
N ARG A 138 5.73 -16.75 1.36
CA ARG A 138 5.04 -18.02 1.14
C ARG A 138 3.95 -18.17 2.19
N ALA A 139 2.81 -18.70 1.78
CA ALA A 139 1.71 -19.03 2.67
C ALA A 139 1.09 -20.35 2.22
N GLU A 140 1.05 -21.32 3.11
CA GLU A 140 0.31 -22.57 2.89
C GLU A 140 -1.02 -22.48 3.63
N VAL A 141 -2.12 -22.60 2.88
CA VAL A 141 -3.48 -22.44 3.42
C VAL A 141 -4.27 -23.70 3.14
N THR A 142 -4.83 -24.33 4.18
CA THR A 142 -5.65 -25.52 3.99
C THR A 142 -6.91 -25.18 3.18
N LEU A 143 -7.45 -26.14 2.41
CA LEU A 143 -8.71 -25.89 1.70
C LEU A 143 -9.86 -25.53 2.64
N SER A 144 -9.87 -26.11 3.85
CA SER A 144 -10.91 -25.86 4.84
C SER A 144 -10.87 -24.43 5.34
N ASP A 145 -9.68 -23.94 5.66
CA ASP A 145 -9.46 -22.58 6.15
C ASP A 145 -9.73 -21.56 5.06
N LEU A 146 -9.23 -21.81 3.84
CA LEU A 146 -9.50 -20.93 2.71
C LEU A 146 -10.98 -20.88 2.36
N ARG A 147 -11.68 -22.02 2.33
CA ARG A 147 -13.14 -22.06 2.14
C ARG A 147 -13.86 -21.24 3.20
N SER A 148 -13.48 -21.41 4.47
CA SER A 148 -14.09 -20.67 5.58
C SER A 148 -13.84 -19.18 5.45
N ALA A 149 -12.62 -18.76 5.11
CA ALA A 149 -12.25 -17.36 4.88
C ALA A 149 -13.02 -16.74 3.71
N LEU A 150 -13.10 -17.43 2.56
CA LEU A 150 -13.82 -16.98 1.37
C LEU A 150 -15.33 -16.86 1.61
N ASN A 151 -15.91 -17.74 2.44
CA ASN A 151 -17.35 -17.72 2.73
C ASN A 151 -17.79 -16.63 3.72
N ARG A 152 -16.86 -15.84 4.27
CA ARG A 152 -17.20 -14.68 5.14
C ARG A 152 -17.79 -13.50 4.38
N SER A 153 -17.69 -13.48 3.05
CA SER A 153 -18.26 -12.45 2.18
C SER A 153 -19.07 -13.08 1.06
N ASP A 154 -20.25 -12.53 0.79
CA ASP A 154 -21.13 -12.98 -0.30
C ASP A 154 -20.44 -12.90 -1.67
N ALA A 155 -19.54 -11.93 -1.86
CA ALA A 155 -18.82 -11.73 -3.10
C ALA A 155 -17.82 -12.85 -3.40
N THR A 156 -17.20 -13.43 -2.37
CA THR A 156 -16.17 -14.48 -2.50
C THR A 156 -16.65 -15.87 -2.11
N SER A 157 -17.85 -15.98 -1.53
CA SER A 157 -18.37 -17.27 -1.05
C SER A 157 -18.40 -18.28 -2.20
N ILE A 158 -18.05 -19.52 -1.90
CA ILE A 158 -17.97 -20.65 -2.84
C ILE A 158 -18.75 -21.87 -2.33
N GLY A 159 -19.41 -21.73 -1.19
CA GLY A 159 -20.27 -22.75 -0.59
C GLY A 159 -19.49 -23.84 0.15
N ARG A 160 -19.98 -25.08 0.09
CA ARG A 160 -19.52 -26.16 0.98
C ARG A 160 -18.19 -26.80 0.56
N ARG A 161 -17.70 -26.52 -0.65
CA ARG A 161 -16.53 -27.15 -1.26
C ARG A 161 -15.68 -26.10 -1.96
N LEU A 162 -14.36 -26.23 -1.85
CA LEU A 162 -13.36 -25.53 -2.65
C LEU A 162 -12.55 -26.56 -3.45
N ASP A 163 -12.57 -26.41 -4.77
CA ASP A 163 -11.94 -27.33 -5.73
C ASP A 163 -10.64 -26.74 -6.28
N ALA A 164 -10.66 -25.47 -6.71
CA ALA A 164 -9.49 -24.79 -7.26
C ALA A 164 -9.55 -23.26 -7.07
N VAL A 165 -8.36 -22.64 -7.14
CA VAL A 165 -8.18 -21.19 -7.21
C VAL A 165 -7.31 -20.92 -8.42
N GLU A 166 -7.81 -20.17 -9.38
CA GLU A 166 -7.14 -19.87 -10.64
C GLU A 166 -6.96 -18.37 -10.80
N VAL A 167 -5.73 -17.91 -11.01
CA VAL A 167 -5.47 -16.50 -11.37
C VAL A 167 -5.68 -16.37 -12.88
N THR A 168 -6.81 -15.76 -13.27
CA THR A 168 -7.25 -15.68 -14.67
C THR A 168 -6.81 -14.41 -15.39
N GLU A 169 -6.48 -13.35 -14.66
CA GLU A 169 -5.96 -12.11 -15.23
C GLU A 169 -4.87 -11.53 -14.33
N LYS A 170 -3.76 -11.09 -14.94
CA LYS A 170 -2.67 -10.38 -14.26
C LYS A 170 -2.38 -9.05 -14.94
N ASP A 171 -1.96 -8.07 -14.16
CA ASP A 171 -1.42 -6.83 -14.72
C ASP A 171 0.07 -6.97 -15.09
N ALA A 172 0.65 -5.90 -15.62
CA ALA A 172 2.08 -5.85 -16.00
C ALA A 172 3.03 -6.07 -14.81
N ALA A 173 2.59 -5.80 -13.58
CA ALA A 173 3.36 -6.07 -12.36
C ALA A 173 3.27 -7.55 -11.93
N GLY A 174 2.45 -8.37 -12.61
CA GLY A 174 2.19 -9.76 -12.27
C GLY A 174 1.22 -9.93 -11.09
N ARG A 175 0.49 -8.88 -10.71
CA ARG A 175 -0.55 -8.96 -9.68
C ARG A 175 -1.83 -9.55 -10.24
N ALA A 176 -2.46 -10.43 -9.48
CA ALA A 176 -3.77 -10.99 -9.81
C ALA A 176 -4.82 -9.88 -9.86
N VAL A 177 -5.31 -9.58 -11.06
CA VAL A 177 -6.43 -8.67 -11.30
C VAL A 177 -7.74 -9.44 -11.12
N ARG A 178 -7.84 -10.62 -11.72
CA ARG A 178 -8.98 -11.54 -11.57
C ARG A 178 -8.54 -12.92 -11.12
N VAL A 179 -9.37 -13.49 -10.26
CA VAL A 179 -9.23 -14.84 -9.73
C VAL A 179 -10.58 -15.54 -9.85
N THR A 180 -10.58 -16.72 -10.44
CA THR A 180 -11.73 -17.61 -10.45
C THR A 180 -11.59 -18.60 -9.31
N LEU A 181 -12.60 -18.64 -8.44
CA LEU A 181 -12.71 -19.56 -7.33
C LEU A 181 -13.69 -20.66 -7.71
N HIS A 182 -13.20 -21.89 -7.82
CA HIS A 182 -14.00 -23.06 -8.17
C HIS A 182 -14.38 -23.81 -6.91
N GLY A 183 -15.67 -24.00 -6.68
CA GLY A 183 -16.19 -24.72 -5.52
C GLY A 183 -17.57 -25.29 -5.77
N ALA A 184 -18.40 -25.37 -4.73
CA ALA A 184 -19.81 -25.72 -4.89
C ALA A 184 -20.55 -24.73 -5.82
N ARG A 185 -20.06 -23.48 -5.87
CA ARG A 185 -20.34 -22.51 -6.94
C ARG A 185 -19.03 -21.94 -7.47
N THR A 186 -19.01 -21.57 -8.74
CA THR A 186 -17.87 -20.87 -9.35
C THR A 186 -18.13 -19.36 -9.32
N VAL A 187 -17.17 -18.60 -8.79
CA VAL A 187 -17.25 -17.13 -8.75
C VAL A 187 -15.96 -16.52 -9.29
N ALA A 188 -16.10 -15.47 -10.10
CA ALA A 188 -14.99 -14.66 -10.57
C ALA A 188 -14.92 -13.37 -9.76
N VAL A 189 -13.78 -13.14 -9.09
CA VAL A 189 -13.57 -12.02 -8.17
C VAL A 189 -12.26 -11.31 -8.48
N ARG A 190 -12.04 -10.13 -7.88
CA ARG A 190 -10.75 -9.45 -7.96
C ARG A 190 -9.73 -10.13 -7.06
N GLY A 191 -8.45 -10.07 -7.42
CA GLY A 191 -7.37 -10.58 -6.57
C GLY A 191 -7.36 -9.95 -5.18
N GLU A 192 -7.67 -8.66 -5.07
CA GLU A 192 -7.72 -7.97 -3.77
C GLU A 192 -8.88 -8.47 -2.87
N GLN A 193 -9.99 -8.94 -3.46
CA GLN A 193 -11.08 -9.55 -2.69
C GLN A 193 -10.64 -10.89 -2.09
N VAL A 194 -9.86 -11.68 -2.84
CA VAL A 194 -9.29 -12.94 -2.34
C VAL A 194 -8.29 -12.67 -1.21
N ARG A 195 -7.36 -11.73 -1.41
CA ARG A 195 -6.39 -11.33 -0.39
C ARG A 195 -7.08 -10.82 0.88
N SER A 196 -8.09 -9.96 0.73
CA SER A 196 -8.87 -9.42 1.84
C SER A 196 -9.63 -10.51 2.61
N ALA A 197 -10.28 -11.45 1.91
CA ALA A 197 -10.97 -12.57 2.55
C ALA A 197 -10.01 -13.46 3.35
N ILE A 198 -8.86 -13.78 2.77
CA ILE A 198 -7.81 -14.58 3.42
C ILE A 198 -7.29 -13.88 4.67
N ASN A 199 -6.92 -12.59 4.57
CA ASN A 199 -6.37 -11.87 5.71
C ASN A 199 -7.42 -11.65 6.82
N ALA A 200 -8.68 -11.41 6.46
CA ALA A 200 -9.77 -11.28 7.44
C ALA A 200 -10.12 -12.62 8.12
N GLY A 201 -9.87 -13.75 7.46
CA GLY A 201 -10.15 -15.08 8.01
C GLY A 201 -8.99 -15.69 8.79
N LEU A 202 -7.76 -15.45 8.35
CA LEU A 202 -6.56 -16.19 8.79
C LEU A 202 -5.49 -15.31 9.44
N GLY A 203 -5.77 -14.02 9.61
CA GLY A 203 -4.88 -13.05 10.25
C GLY A 203 -4.30 -12.03 9.27
N GLU A 204 -4.03 -10.84 9.80
CA GLU A 204 -3.42 -9.77 9.02
C GLU A 204 -2.10 -10.26 8.39
N HIS A 205 -1.90 -9.97 7.11
CA HIS A 205 -0.73 -10.37 6.33
C HIS A 205 -0.53 -11.88 6.10
N ALA A 206 -1.56 -12.72 6.32
CA ALA A 206 -1.53 -14.14 5.89
C ALA A 206 -1.15 -14.28 4.41
N ILE A 207 -1.64 -13.38 3.57
CA ILE A 207 -1.09 -13.10 2.24
C ILE A 207 -0.71 -11.61 2.12
N ARG A 208 0.55 -11.36 1.77
CA ARG A 208 1.13 -10.02 1.81
C ARG A 208 0.80 -9.15 0.59
N SER A 209 0.56 -9.73 -0.57
CA SER A 209 0.25 -9.00 -1.81
C SER A 209 -0.63 -9.83 -2.75
N THR A 210 -1.19 -9.19 -3.78
CA THR A 210 -1.86 -9.91 -4.89
C THR A 210 -0.90 -10.39 -5.96
N ARG A 211 0.42 -10.17 -5.80
CA ARG A 211 1.46 -10.68 -6.68
C ARG A 211 1.87 -12.07 -6.23
N PHE A 212 1.08 -13.08 -6.63
CA PHE A 212 1.32 -14.46 -6.28
C PHE A 212 1.05 -15.44 -7.41
N THR A 213 1.63 -16.62 -7.26
CA THR A 213 1.17 -17.86 -7.89
C THR A 213 0.54 -18.74 -6.81
N VAL A 214 -0.45 -19.54 -7.20
CA VAL A 214 -1.11 -20.49 -6.31
C VAL A 214 -1.06 -21.88 -6.93
N ARG A 215 -0.75 -22.90 -6.13
CA ARG A 215 -0.73 -24.30 -6.58
C ARG A 215 -1.23 -25.23 -5.49
N ARG A 216 -1.78 -26.36 -5.90
CA ARG A 216 -2.21 -27.44 -4.99
C ARG A 216 -1.01 -28.02 -4.25
N SER A 217 -1.15 -28.21 -2.93
CA SER A 217 -0.19 -28.88 -2.05
C SER A 217 -0.97 -29.82 -1.12
N GLY A 218 -1.19 -31.07 -1.53
CA GLY A 218 -1.98 -32.03 -0.74
C GLY A 218 -3.40 -31.53 -0.42
N ARG A 219 -3.72 -31.32 0.87
CA ARG A 219 -4.99 -30.74 1.33
C ARG A 219 -4.96 -29.21 1.49
N ALA A 220 -3.89 -28.56 1.05
CA ALA A 220 -3.69 -27.12 1.06
C ALA A 220 -3.47 -26.53 -0.33
N LEU A 221 -3.41 -25.21 -0.38
CA LEU A 221 -2.92 -24.41 -1.49
C LEU A 221 -1.68 -23.64 -1.01
N LEU A 222 -0.60 -23.75 -1.78
CA LEU A 222 0.59 -22.96 -1.55
C LEU A 222 0.51 -21.69 -2.40
N PHE A 223 0.55 -20.55 -1.72
CA PHE A 223 0.72 -19.24 -2.31
C PHE A 223 2.19 -18.84 -2.21
N GLU A 224 2.79 -18.47 -3.33
CA GLU A 224 4.16 -17.95 -3.39
C GLU A 224 4.11 -16.60 -4.09
N GLY A 225 4.67 -15.57 -3.48
CA GLY A 225 4.56 -14.22 -4.00
C GLY A 225 5.71 -13.30 -3.59
N ARG A 226 5.59 -12.04 -4.04
CA ARG A 226 6.55 -10.98 -3.76
C ARG A 226 5.85 -9.67 -3.41
N GLY A 227 6.57 -8.80 -2.72
CA GLY A 227 6.09 -7.50 -2.29
C GLY A 227 5.07 -7.60 -1.16
N PHE A 228 4.68 -6.44 -0.65
CA PHE A 228 3.83 -6.29 0.50
C PHE A 228 2.98 -5.02 0.33
N GLY A 229 1.67 -5.20 0.28
CA GLY A 229 0.68 -4.15 0.14
C GLY A 229 -0.03 -4.20 -1.20
N HIS A 230 -0.87 -3.20 -1.45
CA HIS A 230 -1.71 -3.15 -2.66
C HIS A 230 -0.91 -2.87 -3.94
N GLY A 231 0.27 -2.26 -3.84
CA GLY A 231 1.18 -2.08 -4.98
C GLY A 231 0.95 -0.81 -5.80
N ILE A 232 0.08 0.09 -5.38
CA ILE A 232 -0.32 1.29 -6.14
C ILE A 232 0.38 2.50 -5.53
N GLY A 233 0.76 3.48 -6.36
CA GLY A 233 1.43 4.70 -5.92
C GLY A 233 2.83 4.44 -5.36
N LEU A 234 3.16 5.06 -4.24
CA LEU A 234 4.52 5.05 -3.70
C LEU A 234 4.91 3.71 -3.05
N CYS A 235 6.08 3.18 -3.43
CA CYS A 235 6.71 2.00 -2.82
C CYS A 235 7.73 2.45 -1.76
N GLN A 236 7.53 2.08 -0.49
CA GLN A 236 8.42 2.51 0.60
C GLN A 236 9.83 1.91 0.48
N THR A 237 9.95 0.62 0.14
CA THR A 237 11.26 -0.01 -0.15
C THR A 237 11.99 0.70 -1.28
N GLY A 238 11.29 1.00 -2.38
CA GLY A 238 11.88 1.72 -3.50
C GLY A 238 12.21 3.18 -3.17
N THR A 239 11.45 3.82 -2.28
CA THR A 239 11.76 5.17 -1.75
C THR A 239 13.07 5.19 -0.97
N VAL A 240 13.29 4.22 -0.07
CA VAL A 240 14.57 4.07 0.65
C VAL A 240 15.73 3.89 -0.34
N ALA A 241 15.57 3.00 -1.31
CA ALA A 241 16.56 2.72 -2.35
C ALA A 241 16.96 3.97 -3.16
N ARG A 242 15.95 4.77 -3.56
CA ARG A 242 16.15 6.01 -4.32
C ARG A 242 16.82 7.09 -3.47
N ALA A 243 16.40 7.24 -2.21
CA ALA A 243 17.01 8.17 -1.27
C ALA A 243 18.48 7.80 -0.98
N ARG A 244 18.81 6.51 -0.86
CA ARG A 244 20.22 6.04 -0.77
C ARG A 244 21.03 6.37 -2.01
N SER A 245 20.37 6.39 -3.16
CA SER A 245 20.99 6.72 -4.45
C SER A 245 21.04 8.23 -4.72
N GLY A 246 20.69 9.06 -3.73
CA GLY A 246 20.82 10.53 -3.81
C GLY A 246 19.67 11.26 -4.50
N HIS A 247 18.55 10.58 -4.80
CA HIS A 247 17.37 11.25 -5.35
C HIS A 247 16.77 12.20 -4.31
N SER A 248 16.36 13.39 -4.74
CA SER A 248 15.66 14.32 -3.85
C SER A 248 14.25 13.79 -3.51
N PRO A 249 13.63 14.27 -2.42
CA PRO A 249 12.23 13.94 -2.11
C PRO A 249 11.28 14.21 -3.29
N LEU A 250 11.49 15.32 -4.01
CA LEU A 250 10.67 15.68 -5.17
C LEU A 250 10.86 14.72 -6.35
N ASP A 251 12.10 14.28 -6.63
CA ASP A 251 12.36 13.27 -7.67
C ASP A 251 11.67 11.93 -7.35
N ILE A 252 11.68 11.54 -6.08
CA ILE A 252 11.05 10.31 -5.62
C ILE A 252 9.53 10.41 -5.79
N ILE A 253 8.92 11.52 -5.36
CA ILE A 253 7.48 11.76 -5.51
C ILE A 253 7.08 11.79 -6.99
N ALA A 254 7.81 12.54 -7.82
CA ALA A 254 7.54 12.66 -9.25
C ALA A 254 7.65 11.30 -9.98
N HIS A 255 8.52 10.40 -9.51
CA HIS A 255 8.59 9.05 -10.03
C HIS A 255 7.31 8.24 -9.75
N TYR A 256 6.84 8.22 -8.50
CA TYR A 256 5.69 7.39 -8.12
C TYR A 256 4.33 7.99 -8.49
N TYR A 257 4.27 9.30 -8.67
CA TYR A 257 3.07 10.04 -9.05
C TYR A 257 3.35 10.90 -10.30
N PRO A 258 3.56 10.28 -11.47
CA PRO A 258 3.92 11.00 -12.69
C PRO A 258 2.84 11.99 -13.10
N GLY A 259 3.25 13.17 -13.56
CA GLY A 259 2.34 14.22 -14.02
C GLY A 259 1.68 15.03 -12.89
N THR A 260 2.12 14.83 -11.64
CA THR A 260 1.70 15.64 -10.49
C THR A 260 2.72 16.74 -10.19
N ALA A 261 2.31 17.72 -9.39
CA ALA A 261 3.20 18.74 -8.82
C ALA A 261 3.20 18.65 -7.30
N VAL A 262 4.29 19.07 -6.66
CA VAL A 262 4.28 19.37 -5.22
C VAL A 262 4.06 20.87 -5.09
N THR A 263 2.95 21.25 -4.47
CA THR A 263 2.53 22.65 -4.29
C THR A 263 2.31 22.95 -2.82
N ASP A 264 2.36 24.22 -2.44
CA ASP A 264 1.92 24.66 -1.13
C ASP A 264 0.38 24.65 -1.08
N PHE A 265 -0.20 23.88 -0.15
CA PHE A 265 -1.63 23.78 0.07
C PHE A 265 -2.26 25.13 0.46
N HIS A 266 -1.51 26.01 1.13
CA HIS A 266 -2.01 27.34 1.47
C HIS A 266 -2.28 28.22 0.26
N ALA A 267 -1.63 27.93 -0.88
CA ALA A 267 -1.88 28.61 -2.16
C ALA A 267 -3.08 28.05 -2.92
N LEU A 268 -3.73 26.98 -2.42
CA LEU A 268 -4.91 26.34 -3.02
C LEU A 268 -6.23 26.71 -2.31
N LEU A 269 -6.13 27.43 -1.18
CA LEU A 269 -7.25 27.97 -0.41
C LEU A 269 -7.65 29.36 -0.92
#